data_AF-D6PYV8-F1
#
_entry.id   AF-D6PYV8-F1
#
_cell.length_a   1.000
_cell.length_b   1.000
_cell.length_c   1.000
_cell.angle_alpha   90.00
_cell.angle_beta   90.00
_cell.angle_gamma   90.00
#
_symmetry.space_group_name_H-M   'P 1'
#
loop_
_entity.id
_entity.type
_entity.pdbx_description
1 polymer ?
#
loop_
_entity_poly.entity_id
_entity_poly.type
_entity_poly.pdbx_seq_one_letter_code
_entity_poly.pdbx_strand_id
1 'polypeptide(L)'
;VLKEKQTQNGVYKSWEPHERLPVCSLRTLLTRFMDITTPPTRQLLTYLASCCSDKADEERLLMLANESSVYEDWRYWKLPHLLEVLEEFPSCRPPAAVFVAQLNALQPRFYSISSSPRKYSKEIHLTVAIVTYRAEDGEGAEHYGVCSNYLANLQPDDKIFLFVRSAPSFHMSKDPTRPVILIGPGTGIAPFRSFWQEWDHIKSEMVDCKIPKVWLFFGCRTKNVDLYRDEKEEMVQKGVLDRVFLALSREENIPKTYVQDLALKEADSISELILQEKAHIYVCGDVTMAEHVYQTLRKILATHENR
;
A
#
# COMPACT_ATOMS: atom_id res chain seq x y z
N VAL A 1 -16.50 30.10 1.47
CA VAL A 1 -17.09 30.38 2.80
C VAL A 1 -17.53 31.82 2.83
N LEU A 2 -18.74 32.09 3.30
CA LEU A 2 -19.19 33.46 3.53
C LEU A 2 -18.44 34.01 4.74
N LYS A 3 -17.57 35.00 4.54
CA LYS A 3 -16.94 35.74 5.63
C LYS A 3 -17.62 37.08 5.79
N GLU A 4 -17.98 37.39 7.02
CA GLU A 4 -18.50 38.69 7.41
C GLU A 4 -17.36 39.49 8.03
N LYS A 5 -17.07 40.67 7.48
CA LYS A 5 -16.06 41.59 7.98
C LYS A 5 -16.75 42.87 8.42
N GLN A 6 -16.49 43.29 9.66
CA GLN A 6 -16.96 44.58 10.16
C GLN A 6 -16.12 45.68 9.50
N THR A 7 -16.76 46.60 8.78
CA THR A 7 -16.11 47.77 8.19
C THR A 7 -16.73 49.05 8.75
N GLN A 8 -16.08 50.20 8.54
CA GLN A 8 -16.61 51.51 8.94
C GLN A 8 -17.96 51.83 8.27
N ASN A 9 -18.30 51.15 7.16
CA ASN A 9 -19.55 51.32 6.42
C ASN A 9 -20.58 50.21 6.70
N GLY A 10 -20.35 49.37 7.73
CA GLY A 10 -21.24 48.27 8.11
C GLY A 10 -20.65 46.87 7.87
N VAL A 11 -21.51 45.85 7.95
CA VAL A 11 -21.13 44.44 7.76
C VAL A 11 -20.95 44.16 6.27
N TYR A 12 -19.71 43.91 5.85
CA TYR A 12 -19.39 43.50 4.49
C TYR A 12 -19.33 41.97 4.43
N LYS A 13 -20.17 41.36 3.60
CA LYS A 13 -20.16 39.91 3.37
C LYS A 13 -19.44 39.60 2.07
N SER A 14 -18.44 38.74 2.12
CA SER A 14 -17.71 38.29 0.94
C SER A 14 -17.59 36.78 0.90
N TRP A 15 -17.70 36.22 -0.30
CA TRP A 15 -17.42 34.81 -0.53
C TRP A 15 -15.92 34.63 -0.74
N GLU A 16 -15.24 34.03 0.23
CA GLU A 16 -13.82 33.69 0.14
C GLU A 16 -13.66 32.19 -0.15
N PRO A 17 -12.61 31.77 -0.90
CA PRO A 17 -12.29 30.35 -1.06
C PRO A 17 -12.15 29.63 0.29
N HIS A 18 -12.63 28.40 0.39
CA HIS A 18 -12.40 27.58 1.57
C HIS A 18 -10.94 27.11 1.55
N GLU A 19 -10.20 27.33 2.64
CA GLU A 19 -8.75 27.05 2.68
C GLU A 19 -8.38 25.61 2.34
N ARG A 20 -9.29 24.66 2.65
CA ARG A 20 -9.08 23.22 2.41
C ARG A 20 -9.71 22.66 1.13
N LEU A 21 -10.68 23.35 0.51
CA LEU A 21 -11.49 22.76 -0.56
C LEU A 21 -11.36 23.55 -1.86
N PRO A 22 -11.03 22.92 -2.99
CA PRO A 22 -10.92 23.60 -4.26
C PRO A 22 -12.30 24.09 -4.73
N VAL A 23 -12.30 25.16 -5.54
CA VAL A 23 -13.51 25.60 -6.25
C VAL A 23 -13.77 24.63 -7.40
N CYS A 24 -14.66 23.67 -7.19
CA CYS A 24 -15.03 22.67 -8.18
C CYS A 24 -16.48 22.19 -8.00
N SER A 25 -16.96 21.35 -8.92
CA SER A 25 -18.29 20.74 -8.78
C SER A 25 -18.34 19.77 -7.58
N LEU A 26 -19.52 19.58 -6.98
CA LEU A 26 -19.71 18.59 -5.91
C LEU A 26 -19.27 17.18 -6.34
N ARG A 27 -19.57 16.80 -7.59
CA ARG A 27 -19.11 15.55 -8.18
C ARG A 27 -17.59 15.46 -8.14
N THR A 28 -16.90 16.48 -8.63
CA THR A 28 -15.42 16.50 -8.62
C THR A 28 -14.88 16.41 -7.19
N LEU A 29 -15.49 17.11 -6.25
CA LEU A 29 -15.10 17.10 -4.84
C LEU A 29 -15.17 15.69 -4.24
N LEU A 30 -16.33 15.02 -4.36
CA LEU A 30 -16.54 13.67 -3.84
C LEU A 30 -15.74 12.60 -4.60
N THR A 31 -15.51 12.76 -5.90
CA THR A 31 -14.78 11.78 -6.72
C THR A 31 -13.26 11.90 -6.58
N ARG A 32 -12.70 13.08 -6.29
CA ARG A 32 -11.25 13.31 -6.36
C ARG A 32 -10.60 13.76 -5.06
N PHE A 33 -11.35 14.32 -4.12
CA PHE A 33 -10.77 15.04 -2.99
C PHE A 33 -11.26 14.56 -1.63
N MET A 34 -12.41 13.90 -1.54
CA MET A 34 -13.00 13.48 -0.27
C MET A 34 -13.00 11.96 -0.15
N ASP A 35 -12.75 11.48 1.06
CA ASP A 35 -12.92 10.08 1.41
C ASP A 35 -14.39 9.80 1.75
N ILE A 36 -15.02 8.97 0.93
CA ILE A 36 -16.41 8.51 1.07
C ILE A 36 -16.50 7.01 1.35
N THR A 37 -15.35 6.35 1.53
CA THR A 37 -15.24 4.88 1.63
C THR A 37 -14.77 4.41 3.00
N THR A 38 -13.99 5.24 3.73
CA THR A 38 -13.61 4.91 5.10
C THR A 38 -14.84 4.96 6.02
N PRO A 39 -15.05 3.96 6.89
CA PRO A 39 -16.13 3.99 7.87
C PRO A 39 -16.15 5.30 8.68
N PRO A 40 -17.33 5.93 8.85
CA PRO A 40 -17.45 7.18 9.59
C PRO A 40 -16.86 7.11 10.99
N THR A 41 -16.15 8.16 11.40
CA THR A 41 -15.67 8.27 12.78
C THR A 41 -16.85 8.42 13.74
N ARG A 42 -16.64 8.06 15.01
CA ARG A 42 -17.63 8.27 16.08
C ARG A 42 -18.11 9.72 16.15
N GLN A 43 -17.23 10.70 15.92
CA GLN A 43 -17.59 12.12 15.86
C GLN A 43 -18.53 12.44 14.69
N LEU A 44 -18.27 11.86 13.51
CA LEU A 44 -19.15 12.02 12.36
C LEU A 44 -20.52 11.36 12.62
N LEU A 45 -20.55 10.19 13.28
CA LEU A 45 -21.79 9.53 13.70
C LEU A 45 -22.61 10.39 14.67
N THR A 46 -21.98 11.06 15.65
CA THR A 46 -22.67 12.02 16.53
C THR A 46 -23.34 13.14 15.74
N TYR A 47 -22.63 13.69 14.74
CA TYR A 47 -23.21 14.71 13.87
C TYR A 47 -24.38 14.17 13.05
N LEU A 48 -24.24 12.98 12.47
CA LEU A 48 -25.30 12.34 11.68
C LEU A 48 -26.55 12.05 12.50
N ALA A 49 -26.40 11.65 13.77
CA ALA A 49 -27.53 11.46 14.68
C ALA A 49 -28.37 12.73 14.84
N SER A 50 -27.72 13.90 14.97
CA SER A 50 -28.42 15.19 15.07
C SER A 50 -29.15 15.61 13.78
N CYS A 51 -28.95 14.88 12.69
CA CYS A 51 -29.60 15.11 11.40
C CYS A 51 -30.72 14.08 11.12
N CYS A 52 -31.04 13.20 12.07
CA CYS A 52 -32.12 12.23 11.95
C CYS A 52 -33.47 12.86 12.31
N SER A 53 -34.52 12.39 11.62
CA SER A 53 -35.91 12.76 11.93
C SER A 53 -36.67 11.64 12.64
N ASP A 54 -36.19 10.40 12.50
CA ASP A 54 -36.70 9.25 13.24
C ASP A 54 -35.85 9.01 14.49
N LYS A 55 -36.53 8.76 15.61
CA LYS A 55 -35.88 8.61 16.92
C LYS A 55 -35.09 7.31 17.04
N ALA A 56 -35.49 6.24 16.36
CA ALA A 56 -34.76 4.97 16.40
C ALA A 56 -33.42 5.09 15.63
N ASP A 57 -33.42 5.77 14.48
CA ASP A 57 -32.19 6.07 13.74
C ASP A 57 -31.23 6.94 14.57
N GLU A 58 -31.76 8.00 15.21
CA GLU A 58 -30.99 8.88 16.10
C GLU A 58 -30.36 8.08 17.25
N GLU A 59 -31.16 7.30 17.99
CA GLU A 59 -30.69 6.51 19.14
C GLU A 59 -29.64 5.47 18.72
N ARG A 60 -29.83 4.82 17.56
CA ARG A 60 -28.88 3.83 17.06
C ARG A 60 -27.55 4.46 16.65
N LEU A 61 -27.57 5.62 15.98
CA LEU A 61 -26.36 6.37 15.65
C LEU A 61 -25.65 6.89 16.90
N LEU A 62 -26.39 7.35 17.91
CA LEU A 62 -25.81 7.76 19.20
C LEU A 62 -25.18 6.59 19.95
N MET A 63 -25.79 5.41 19.91
CA MET A 63 -25.20 4.18 20.46
C MET A 63 -23.87 3.86 19.76
N LEU A 64 -23.84 3.86 18.43
CA LEU A 64 -22.59 3.69 17.66
C LEU A 64 -21.57 4.78 17.97
N ALA A 65 -22.00 6.02 18.20
CA ALA A 65 -21.09 7.12 18.50
C ALA A 65 -20.52 7.04 19.94
N ASN A 66 -21.27 6.54 20.91
CA ASN A 66 -20.93 6.60 22.33
C ASN A 66 -20.34 5.29 22.89
N GLU A 67 -20.76 4.14 22.36
CA GLU A 67 -20.36 2.82 22.84
C GLU A 67 -19.24 2.24 21.97
N SER A 68 -18.02 2.18 22.51
CA SER A 68 -16.83 1.81 21.73
C SER A 68 -16.87 0.37 21.21
N SER A 69 -17.39 -0.58 21.98
CA SER A 69 -17.50 -1.99 21.55
C SER A 69 -18.48 -2.12 20.38
N VAL A 70 -19.67 -1.53 20.53
CA VAL A 70 -20.71 -1.56 19.50
C VAL A 70 -20.25 -0.91 18.20
N TYR A 71 -19.50 0.19 18.29
CA TYR A 71 -18.87 0.83 17.14
C TYR A 71 -17.87 -0.07 16.43
N GLU A 72 -16.91 -0.64 17.16
CA GLU A 72 -15.87 -1.47 16.55
C GLU A 72 -16.49 -2.73 15.94
N ASP A 73 -17.44 -3.38 16.63
CA ASP A 73 -18.16 -4.54 16.08
C ASP A 73 -18.86 -4.18 14.76
N TRP A 74 -19.64 -3.09 14.74
CA TRP A 74 -20.30 -2.63 13.51
C TRP A 74 -19.29 -2.27 12.42
N ARG A 75 -18.22 -1.54 12.76
CA ARG A 75 -17.19 -1.09 11.83
C ARG A 75 -16.45 -2.27 11.19
N TYR A 76 -16.04 -3.26 11.97
CA TYR A 76 -15.30 -4.42 11.46
C TYR A 76 -16.21 -5.40 10.72
N TRP A 77 -17.44 -5.58 11.21
CA TRP A 77 -18.41 -6.50 10.60
C TRP A 77 -18.93 -5.96 9.26
N LYS A 78 -19.37 -4.69 9.23
CA LYS A 78 -20.03 -4.08 8.06
C LYS A 78 -19.05 -3.41 7.09
N LEU A 79 -17.91 -2.92 7.57
CA LEU A 79 -16.96 -2.09 6.80
C LEU A 79 -17.66 -0.98 5.99
N PRO A 80 -18.64 -0.25 6.55
CA PRO A 80 -19.62 0.47 5.76
C PRO A 80 -19.01 1.74 5.15
N HIS A 81 -19.25 1.93 3.86
CA HIS A 81 -18.97 3.16 3.15
C HIS A 81 -20.02 4.22 3.52
N LEU A 82 -19.72 5.49 3.25
CA LEU A 82 -20.57 6.60 3.65
C LEU A 82 -22.00 6.49 3.07
N LEU A 83 -22.13 5.98 1.85
CA LEU A 83 -23.44 5.74 1.22
C LEU A 83 -24.23 4.68 1.98
N GLU A 84 -23.60 3.56 2.32
CA GLU A 84 -24.23 2.43 3.02
C GLU A 84 -24.73 2.86 4.41
N VAL A 85 -24.00 3.76 5.09
CA VAL A 85 -24.47 4.36 6.35
C VAL A 85 -25.73 5.21 6.15
N LEU A 86 -25.79 6.04 5.11
CA LEU A 86 -26.97 6.85 4.83
C LEU A 86 -28.17 6.01 4.37
N GLU A 87 -27.92 4.83 3.79
CA GLU A 87 -28.95 3.85 3.45
C GLU A 87 -29.43 3.06 4.67
N GLU A 88 -28.54 2.73 5.61
CA GLU A 88 -28.86 2.10 6.91
C GLU A 88 -29.71 3.03 7.80
N PHE A 89 -29.49 4.34 7.74
CA PHE A 89 -30.18 5.37 8.52
C PHE A 89 -30.95 6.35 7.63
N PRO A 90 -32.07 5.93 6.99
CA PRO A 90 -32.74 6.69 5.93
C PRO A 90 -33.39 8.00 6.39
N SER A 91 -33.62 8.18 7.70
CA SER A 91 -34.13 9.44 8.25
C SER A 91 -33.04 10.51 8.44
N CYS A 92 -31.76 10.13 8.32
CA CYS A 92 -30.62 11.04 8.40
C CYS A 92 -30.53 11.92 7.16
N ARG A 93 -30.75 13.24 7.30
CA ARG A 93 -30.76 14.21 6.20
C ARG A 93 -29.82 15.38 6.48
N PRO A 94 -28.49 15.16 6.48
CA PRO A 94 -27.55 16.22 6.81
C PRO A 94 -27.49 17.27 5.69
N PRO A 95 -27.39 18.58 6.02
CA PRO A 95 -27.18 19.62 5.02
C PRO A 95 -25.90 19.37 4.22
N ALA A 96 -26.01 19.24 2.89
CA ALA A 96 -24.93 18.79 2.01
C ALA A 96 -23.61 19.55 2.21
N ALA A 97 -23.66 20.89 2.32
CA ALA A 97 -22.47 21.71 2.49
C ALA A 97 -21.73 21.44 3.81
N VAL A 98 -22.49 21.25 4.91
CA VAL A 98 -21.92 20.95 6.23
C VAL A 98 -21.37 19.53 6.23
N PHE A 99 -22.12 18.58 5.71
CA PHE A 99 -21.73 17.18 5.62
C PHE A 99 -20.40 16.99 4.89
N VAL A 100 -20.28 17.58 3.69
CA VAL A 100 -19.05 17.53 2.91
C VAL A 100 -17.88 18.16 3.67
N ALA A 101 -18.10 19.27 4.38
CA ALA A 101 -17.05 19.91 5.16
C ALA A 101 -16.52 19.06 6.34
N GLN A 102 -17.26 18.04 6.78
CA GLN A 102 -16.85 17.10 7.83
C GLN A 102 -16.05 15.90 7.29
N LEU A 103 -16.02 15.67 5.97
CA LEU A 103 -15.31 14.53 5.38
C LEU A 103 -13.80 14.73 5.40
N ASN A 104 -13.08 13.62 5.57
CA ASN A 104 -11.63 13.60 5.46
C ASN A 104 -11.19 13.76 4.01
N ALA A 105 -10.03 14.37 3.80
CA ALA A 105 -9.42 14.43 2.48
C ALA A 105 -8.99 13.03 2.02
N LEU A 106 -9.26 12.71 0.75
CA LEU A 106 -8.83 11.48 0.11
C LEU A 106 -7.29 11.41 0.08
N GLN A 107 -6.73 10.42 0.76
CA GLN A 107 -5.28 10.26 0.84
C GLN A 107 -4.70 9.62 -0.43
N PRO A 108 -3.50 10.03 -0.90
CA PRO A 108 -2.80 9.32 -1.96
C PRO A 108 -2.38 7.93 -1.49
N ARG A 109 -2.30 6.97 -2.41
CA ARG A 109 -1.76 5.63 -2.14
C ARG A 109 -0.35 5.51 -2.70
N PHE A 110 0.55 4.96 -1.89
CA PHE A 110 1.96 4.78 -2.27
C PHE A 110 2.17 3.41 -2.89
N TYR A 111 2.90 3.38 -4.00
CA TYR A 111 3.35 2.17 -4.68
C TYR A 111 4.86 2.27 -4.92
N SER A 112 5.57 1.16 -4.71
CA SER A 112 6.99 1.09 -5.02
C SER A 112 7.19 1.07 -6.53
N ILE A 113 8.07 1.96 -7.02
CA ILE A 113 8.44 2.00 -8.44
C ILE A 113 9.13 0.68 -8.80
N SER A 114 8.68 0.06 -9.88
CA SER A 114 9.10 -1.26 -10.36
C SER A 114 9.88 -1.18 -11.68
N SER A 115 10.44 -0.02 -11.99
CA SER A 115 11.29 0.23 -13.16
C SER A 115 12.56 0.99 -12.78
N SER A 116 13.65 0.70 -13.49
CA SER A 116 14.81 1.61 -13.53
C SER A 116 14.55 2.73 -14.56
N PRO A 117 14.86 4.00 -14.22
CA PRO A 117 14.77 5.11 -15.19
C PRO A 117 15.86 5.05 -16.27
N ARG A 118 16.93 4.26 -16.08
CA ARG A 118 17.94 4.03 -17.13
C ARG A 118 17.46 3.04 -18.18
N LYS A 119 16.66 2.05 -17.77
CA LYS A 119 16.00 1.12 -18.71
C LYS A 119 14.79 1.78 -19.37
N TYR A 120 14.00 2.56 -18.62
CA TYR A 120 12.80 3.23 -19.11
C TYR A 120 12.78 4.72 -18.71
N SER A 121 13.36 5.59 -19.54
CA SER A 121 13.59 7.01 -19.20
C SER A 121 12.36 7.89 -19.07
N LYS A 122 11.20 7.43 -19.57
CA LYS A 122 9.95 8.19 -19.59
C LYS A 122 8.77 7.41 -19.00
N GLU A 123 9.05 6.29 -18.31
CA GLU A 123 8.02 5.39 -17.80
C GLU A 123 8.22 5.11 -16.30
N ILE A 124 7.11 5.02 -15.59
CA ILE A 124 7.07 4.56 -14.21
C ILE A 124 6.24 3.28 -14.20
N HIS A 125 6.87 2.16 -13.87
CA HIS A 125 6.17 0.88 -13.70
C HIS A 125 5.76 0.71 -12.25
N LEU A 126 4.58 0.14 -12.02
CA LEU A 126 4.06 -0.21 -10.70
C LEU A 126 3.62 -1.68 -10.69
N THR A 127 3.90 -2.41 -9.61
CA THR A 127 3.28 -3.70 -9.34
C THR A 127 2.14 -3.52 -8.33
N VAL A 128 0.89 -3.62 -8.80
CA VAL A 128 -0.30 -3.29 -7.99
C VAL A 128 -1.11 -4.55 -7.71
N ALA A 129 -1.34 -4.84 -6.42
CA ALA A 129 -2.33 -5.84 -6.02
C ALA A 129 -3.73 -5.22 -6.10
N ILE A 130 -4.66 -5.89 -6.79
CA ILE A 130 -6.06 -5.47 -6.83
C ILE A 130 -6.73 -5.90 -5.53
N VAL A 131 -7.19 -4.91 -4.76
CA VAL A 131 -7.85 -5.13 -3.48
C VAL A 131 -9.36 -5.23 -3.71
N THR A 132 -9.91 -6.40 -3.41
CA THR A 132 -11.35 -6.65 -3.30
C THR A 132 -11.60 -7.42 -2.01
N TYR A 133 -12.69 -7.10 -1.32
CA TYR A 133 -13.10 -7.78 -0.11
C TYR A 133 -14.62 -7.69 0.03
N ARG A 134 -15.20 -8.55 0.87
CA ARG A 134 -16.62 -8.51 1.18
C ARG A 134 -16.81 -8.22 2.66
N ALA A 135 -17.85 -7.44 2.97
CA ALA A 135 -18.31 -7.27 4.34
C ALA A 135 -18.94 -8.58 4.89
N GLU A 136 -19.25 -8.59 6.19
CA GLU A 136 -20.01 -9.67 6.85
C GLU A 136 -19.41 -11.06 6.62
N ASP A 137 -18.09 -11.19 6.82
CA ASP A 137 -17.32 -12.42 6.63
C ASP A 137 -17.49 -13.11 5.26
N GLY A 138 -17.85 -12.35 4.22
CA GLY A 138 -17.98 -12.86 2.85
C GLY A 138 -19.39 -12.90 2.29
N GLU A 139 -20.41 -12.68 3.12
CA GLU A 139 -21.82 -12.72 2.74
C GLU A 139 -22.39 -11.34 2.39
N GLY A 140 -21.72 -10.27 2.81
CA GLY A 140 -22.14 -8.89 2.59
C GLY A 140 -21.75 -8.32 1.22
N ALA A 141 -21.93 -7.00 1.08
CA ALA A 141 -21.56 -6.27 -0.12
C ALA A 141 -20.06 -6.42 -0.46
N GLU A 142 -19.75 -6.46 -1.75
CA GLU A 142 -18.37 -6.44 -2.24
C GLU A 142 -17.87 -4.99 -2.29
N HIS A 143 -16.71 -4.77 -1.70
CA HIS A 143 -16.03 -3.49 -1.64
C HIS A 143 -14.70 -3.55 -2.39
N TYR A 144 -14.32 -2.41 -2.94
CA TYR A 144 -13.17 -2.27 -3.82
C TYR A 144 -12.15 -1.30 -3.22
N GLY A 145 -10.88 -1.69 -3.17
CA GLY A 145 -9.81 -0.77 -2.82
C GLY A 145 -9.76 0.38 -3.82
N VAL A 146 -9.95 1.61 -3.33
CA VAL A 146 -10.14 2.82 -4.14
C VAL A 146 -9.05 2.98 -5.21
N CYS A 147 -7.77 3.03 -4.81
CA CYS A 147 -6.69 3.32 -5.75
C CYS A 147 -6.34 2.13 -6.64
N SER A 148 -6.35 0.89 -6.13
CA SER A 148 -6.03 -0.29 -6.94
C SER A 148 -7.04 -0.52 -8.05
N ASN A 149 -8.34 -0.37 -7.76
CA ASN A 149 -9.39 -0.53 -8.76
C ASN A 149 -9.49 0.69 -9.67
N TYR A 150 -9.19 1.90 -9.19
CA TYR A 150 -9.00 3.05 -10.07
C TYR A 150 -7.93 2.76 -11.13
N LEU A 151 -6.74 2.31 -10.71
CA LEU A 151 -5.64 1.98 -11.62
C LEU A 151 -5.99 0.84 -12.58
N ALA A 152 -6.70 -0.19 -12.11
CA ALA A 152 -7.10 -1.33 -12.94
C ALA A 152 -8.09 -0.96 -14.06
N ASN A 153 -8.86 0.12 -13.89
CA ASN A 153 -9.87 0.55 -14.85
C ASN A 153 -9.40 1.68 -15.78
N LEU A 154 -8.16 2.18 -15.60
CA LEU A 154 -7.61 3.19 -16.50
C LEU A 154 -7.48 2.66 -17.91
N GLN A 155 -7.77 3.54 -18.87
CA GLN A 155 -7.51 3.32 -20.28
C GLN A 155 -6.18 3.98 -20.69
N PRO A 156 -5.56 3.55 -21.79
CA PRO A 156 -4.48 4.31 -22.40
C PRO A 156 -4.86 5.79 -22.57
N ASP A 157 -3.90 6.68 -22.38
CA ASP A 157 -4.04 8.15 -22.41
C ASP A 157 -4.85 8.79 -21.26
N ASP A 158 -5.39 8.00 -20.32
CA ASP A 158 -5.98 8.56 -19.10
C ASP A 158 -4.93 9.32 -18.28
N LYS A 159 -5.32 10.51 -17.83
CA LYS A 159 -4.45 11.37 -17.01
C LYS A 159 -4.55 10.99 -15.54
N ILE A 160 -3.41 10.68 -14.93
CA ILE A 160 -3.28 10.45 -13.49
C ILE A 160 -2.47 11.55 -12.82
N PHE A 161 -2.85 11.91 -11.61
CA PHE A 161 -2.04 12.78 -10.75
C PHE A 161 -1.18 11.90 -9.85
N LEU A 162 0.12 12.09 -9.91
CA LEU A 162 1.10 11.38 -9.08
C LEU A 162 2.21 12.33 -8.63
N PHE A 163 2.91 11.94 -7.59
CA PHE A 163 4.15 12.56 -7.16
C PHE A 163 5.10 11.46 -6.69
N VAL A 164 6.41 11.74 -6.76
CA VAL A 164 7.44 10.81 -6.32
C VAL A 164 7.84 11.15 -4.89
N ARG A 165 7.76 10.17 -3.99
CA ARG A 165 8.32 10.26 -2.63
C ARG A 165 9.60 9.44 -2.57
N SER A 166 10.74 10.11 -2.41
CA SER A 166 12.04 9.45 -2.28
C SER A 166 12.09 8.56 -1.03
N ALA A 167 12.80 7.43 -1.11
CA ALA A 167 13.01 6.49 -0.02
C ALA A 167 14.53 6.24 0.18
N PRO A 168 15.29 7.21 0.73
CA PRO A 168 16.75 7.12 0.80
C PRO A 168 17.29 5.88 1.53
N SER A 169 16.56 5.40 2.54
CA SER A 169 16.89 4.19 3.31
C SER A 169 16.61 2.88 2.54
N PHE A 170 15.95 2.96 1.39
CA PHE A 170 15.62 1.82 0.53
C PHE A 170 16.26 1.97 -0.86
N HIS A 171 17.29 2.80 -1.02
CA HIS A 171 18.08 2.85 -2.26
C HIS A 171 19.14 1.75 -2.28
N MET A 172 19.58 1.39 -3.48
CA MET A 172 20.67 0.42 -3.69
C MET A 172 21.96 0.89 -3.03
N SER A 173 22.75 -0.06 -2.49
CA SER A 173 24.11 0.24 -2.05
C SER A 173 24.96 0.68 -3.24
N LYS A 174 25.80 1.69 -3.03
CA LYS A 174 26.76 2.17 -4.04
C LYS A 174 28.03 1.31 -4.10
N ASP A 175 28.22 0.42 -3.14
CA ASP A 175 29.39 -0.45 -3.05
C ASP A 175 29.08 -1.78 -3.76
N PRO A 176 29.62 -2.01 -4.98
CA PRO A 176 29.36 -3.23 -5.73
C PRO A 176 30.09 -4.46 -5.16
N THR A 177 30.92 -4.30 -4.13
CA THR A 177 31.63 -5.42 -3.50
C THR A 177 30.80 -6.12 -2.42
N ARG A 178 29.74 -5.48 -1.93
CA ARG A 178 28.90 -6.02 -0.86
C ARG A 178 27.71 -6.78 -1.43
N PRO A 179 27.52 -8.06 -1.07
CA PRO A 179 26.35 -8.81 -1.50
C PRO A 179 25.04 -8.16 -1.06
N VAL A 180 23.97 -8.46 -1.78
CA VAL A 180 22.64 -7.95 -1.51
C VAL A 180 21.66 -9.12 -1.40
N ILE A 181 20.91 -9.16 -0.31
CA ILE A 181 19.82 -10.12 -0.08
C ILE A 181 18.49 -9.37 -0.17
N LEU A 182 17.67 -9.73 -1.14
CA LEU A 182 16.36 -9.16 -1.42
C LEU A 182 15.28 -10.14 -0.96
N ILE A 183 14.36 -9.71 -0.09
CA ILE A 183 13.27 -10.55 0.43
C ILE A 183 11.95 -9.84 0.19
N GLY A 184 11.14 -10.35 -0.74
CA GLY A 184 9.94 -9.66 -1.20
C GLY A 184 8.86 -10.56 -1.76
N PRO A 185 8.04 -11.21 -0.94
CA PRO A 185 6.92 -12.03 -1.41
C PRO A 185 5.80 -11.18 -2.02
N GLY A 186 5.08 -11.75 -2.99
CA GLY A 186 3.97 -11.11 -3.68
C GLY A 186 4.37 -9.77 -4.30
N THR A 187 3.56 -8.73 -4.12
CA THR A 187 3.88 -7.38 -4.62
C THR A 187 5.07 -6.73 -3.91
N GLY A 188 5.61 -7.34 -2.84
CA GLY A 188 6.88 -6.94 -2.23
C GLY A 188 8.08 -7.04 -3.17
N ILE A 189 7.96 -7.73 -4.30
CA ILE A 189 9.00 -7.78 -5.34
C ILE A 189 9.14 -6.46 -6.13
N ALA A 190 8.13 -5.58 -6.07
CA ALA A 190 8.05 -4.34 -6.85
C ALA A 190 9.35 -3.52 -6.91
N PRO A 191 9.95 -3.09 -5.77
CA PRO A 191 11.18 -2.30 -5.83
C PRO A 191 12.37 -3.11 -6.35
N PHE A 192 12.41 -4.42 -6.11
CA PHE A 192 13.51 -5.27 -6.56
C PHE A 192 13.55 -5.40 -8.08
N ARG A 193 12.40 -5.29 -8.74
CA ARG A 193 12.37 -5.16 -10.19
C ARG A 193 13.13 -3.95 -10.70
N SER A 194 13.01 -2.81 -10.03
CA SER A 194 13.80 -1.63 -10.39
C SER A 194 15.30 -1.87 -10.17
N PHE A 195 15.67 -2.59 -9.11
CA PHE A 195 17.08 -2.87 -8.77
C PHE A 195 17.75 -3.78 -9.80
N TRP A 196 17.14 -4.91 -10.17
CA TRP A 196 17.76 -5.80 -11.16
C TRP A 196 17.80 -5.18 -12.55
N GLN A 197 16.83 -4.31 -12.90
CA GLN A 197 16.90 -3.55 -14.14
C GLN A 197 18.04 -2.53 -14.14
N GLU A 198 18.30 -1.86 -13.01
CA GLU A 198 19.44 -0.95 -12.88
C GLU A 198 20.77 -1.69 -12.97
N TRP A 199 20.91 -2.85 -12.30
CA TRP A 199 22.13 -3.66 -12.39
C TRP A 199 22.36 -4.27 -13.78
N ASP A 200 21.30 -4.75 -14.46
CA ASP A 200 21.36 -5.22 -15.86
C ASP A 200 21.87 -4.11 -16.80
N HIS A 201 21.40 -2.88 -16.59
CA HIS A 201 21.88 -1.73 -17.34
C HIS A 201 23.34 -1.38 -17.02
N ILE A 202 23.74 -1.31 -15.75
CA ILE A 202 25.14 -1.06 -15.34
C ILE A 202 26.08 -2.11 -15.94
N LYS A 203 25.69 -3.38 -15.93
CA LYS A 203 26.48 -4.49 -16.46
C LYS A 203 26.63 -4.46 -17.98
N SER A 204 25.66 -3.91 -18.71
CA SER A 204 25.67 -3.86 -20.18
C SER A 204 26.39 -2.64 -20.76
N GLU A 205 26.37 -1.48 -20.10
CA GLU A 205 26.99 -0.25 -20.64
C GLU A 205 28.46 -0.06 -20.27
N MET A 206 28.90 -0.58 -19.12
CA MET A 206 30.23 -0.28 -18.58
C MET A 206 31.16 -1.49 -18.69
N VAL A 207 32.17 -1.39 -19.57
CA VAL A 207 33.27 -2.35 -19.65
C VAL A 207 33.98 -2.38 -18.29
N ASP A 208 34.15 -3.57 -17.71
CA ASP A 208 34.73 -3.85 -16.37
C ASP A 208 33.94 -3.37 -15.15
N CYS A 209 32.64 -3.06 -15.29
CA CYS A 209 31.82 -2.75 -14.12
C CYS A 209 31.44 -4.00 -13.32
N LYS A 210 31.62 -3.91 -12.00
CA LYS A 210 31.15 -4.92 -11.05
C LYS A 210 29.77 -4.55 -10.55
N ILE A 211 28.91 -5.56 -10.44
CA ILE A 211 27.66 -5.51 -9.69
C ILE A 211 27.79 -6.42 -8.46
N PRO A 212 27.04 -6.16 -7.38
CA PRO A 212 27.08 -7.02 -6.21
C PRO A 212 26.55 -8.42 -6.52
N LYS A 213 26.94 -9.39 -5.70
CA LYS A 213 26.27 -10.71 -5.63
C LYS A 213 24.85 -10.50 -5.10
N VAL A 214 23.81 -10.90 -5.83
CA VAL A 214 22.41 -10.64 -5.48
C VAL A 214 21.63 -11.94 -5.28
N TRP A 215 21.07 -12.12 -4.08
CA TRP A 215 20.15 -13.21 -3.76
C TRP A 215 18.72 -12.67 -3.63
N LEU A 216 17.76 -13.34 -4.26
CA LEU A 216 16.35 -12.98 -4.21
C LEU A 216 15.53 -14.09 -3.56
N PHE A 217 14.90 -13.81 -2.42
CA PHE A 217 13.87 -14.64 -1.80
C PHE A 217 12.49 -14.09 -2.17
N PHE A 218 11.82 -14.80 -3.08
CA PHE A 218 10.48 -14.50 -3.52
C PHE A 218 9.50 -15.55 -2.99
N GLY A 219 8.25 -15.14 -2.74
CA GLY A 219 7.21 -16.04 -2.28
C GLY A 219 5.86 -15.70 -2.87
N CYS A 220 5.09 -16.71 -3.24
CA CYS A 220 3.74 -16.56 -3.78
C CYS A 220 2.84 -17.73 -3.38
N ARG A 221 1.59 -17.73 -3.86
CA ARG A 221 0.63 -18.80 -3.55
C ARG A 221 0.94 -20.07 -4.33
N THR A 222 1.02 -19.95 -5.65
CA THR A 222 1.28 -21.04 -6.60
C THR A 222 2.21 -20.53 -7.69
N LYS A 223 2.82 -21.44 -8.47
CA LYS A 223 3.71 -21.11 -9.59
C LYS A 223 3.04 -20.24 -10.64
N ASN A 224 1.72 -20.31 -10.78
CA ASN A 224 0.97 -19.50 -11.74
C ASN A 224 0.94 -18.01 -11.39
N VAL A 225 1.20 -17.66 -10.13
CA VAL A 225 1.30 -16.27 -9.66
C VAL A 225 2.75 -15.91 -9.30
N ASP A 226 3.70 -16.55 -9.98
CA ASP A 226 5.11 -16.22 -9.87
C ASP A 226 5.43 -14.92 -10.64
N LEU A 227 5.26 -13.78 -9.95
CA LEU A 227 5.44 -12.46 -10.56
C LEU A 227 6.85 -12.31 -11.14
N TYR A 228 6.91 -11.80 -12.38
CA TYR A 228 8.14 -11.55 -13.13
C TYR A 228 9.02 -12.80 -13.33
N ARG A 229 8.40 -13.98 -13.43
CA ARG A 229 9.12 -15.26 -13.62
C ARG A 229 10.16 -15.18 -14.74
N ASP A 230 9.74 -14.82 -15.94
CA ASP A 230 10.62 -14.81 -17.11
C ASP A 230 11.75 -13.78 -16.97
N GLU A 231 11.46 -12.59 -16.42
CA GLU A 231 12.49 -11.59 -16.13
C GLU A 231 13.50 -12.12 -15.11
N LYS A 232 13.06 -12.79 -14.04
CA LYS A 232 13.98 -13.37 -13.04
C LYS A 232 14.86 -14.45 -13.66
N GLU A 233 14.28 -15.33 -14.48
CA GLU A 233 15.03 -16.37 -15.20
C GLU A 233 16.08 -15.75 -16.14
N GLU A 234 15.72 -14.70 -16.89
CA GLU A 234 16.64 -13.92 -17.72
C GLU A 234 17.76 -13.28 -16.89
N MET A 235 17.43 -12.66 -15.75
CA MET A 235 18.43 -12.01 -14.88
C MET A 235 19.39 -13.01 -14.25
N VAL A 236 18.96 -14.24 -13.98
CA VAL A 236 19.85 -15.33 -13.56
C VAL A 236 20.80 -15.73 -14.68
N GLN A 237 20.30 -15.90 -15.91
CA GLN A 237 21.13 -16.24 -17.06
C GLN A 237 22.18 -15.17 -17.37
N LYS A 238 21.80 -13.90 -17.22
CA LYS A 238 22.72 -12.76 -17.36
C LYS A 238 23.68 -12.60 -16.17
N GLY A 239 23.52 -13.37 -15.09
CA GLY A 239 24.30 -13.23 -13.86
C GLY A 239 24.12 -11.87 -13.18
N VAL A 240 22.91 -11.32 -13.24
CA VAL A 240 22.46 -10.14 -12.47
C VAL A 240 21.87 -10.59 -11.13
N LEU A 241 21.15 -11.72 -11.13
CA LEU A 241 20.71 -12.42 -9.93
C LEU A 241 21.53 -13.71 -9.80
N ASP A 242 22.28 -13.88 -8.71
CA ASP A 242 23.10 -15.07 -8.47
C ASP A 242 22.24 -16.26 -8.05
N ARG A 243 21.26 -16.02 -7.18
CA ARG A 243 20.33 -17.05 -6.70
C ARG A 243 18.93 -16.48 -6.53
N VAL A 244 17.94 -17.27 -6.94
CA VAL A 244 16.52 -16.98 -6.74
C VAL A 244 15.88 -18.15 -5.99
N PHE A 245 15.24 -17.84 -4.87
CA PHE A 245 14.52 -18.77 -4.02
C PHE A 245 13.03 -18.50 -4.15
N LEU A 246 12.25 -19.54 -4.47
CA LEU A 246 10.81 -19.46 -4.63
C LEU A 246 10.09 -20.23 -3.52
N ALA A 247 9.37 -19.50 -2.67
CA ALA A 247 8.51 -20.07 -1.64
C ALA A 247 7.06 -20.17 -2.14
N LEU A 248 6.48 -21.36 -2.04
CA LEU A 248 5.10 -21.62 -2.48
C LEU A 248 4.25 -21.98 -1.26
N SER A 249 3.20 -21.19 -1.02
CA SER A 249 2.38 -21.33 0.20
C SER A 249 1.09 -22.14 0.01
N ARG A 250 0.69 -22.43 -1.24
CA ARG A 250 -0.58 -23.10 -1.58
C ARG A 250 -0.46 -24.00 -2.83
N GLU A 251 0.75 -24.39 -3.21
CA GLU A 251 0.95 -25.26 -4.37
C GLU A 251 0.61 -26.70 -4.03
N GLU A 252 -0.14 -27.36 -4.90
CA GLU A 252 -0.56 -28.74 -4.68
C GLU A 252 0.67 -29.66 -4.63
N ASN A 253 0.67 -30.63 -3.71
CA ASN A 253 1.77 -31.58 -3.51
C ASN A 253 3.12 -30.96 -3.09
N ILE A 254 3.15 -29.66 -2.75
CA ILE A 254 4.33 -29.00 -2.19
C ILE A 254 4.02 -28.53 -0.77
N PRO A 255 4.88 -28.84 0.23
CA PRO A 255 4.70 -28.33 1.58
C PRO A 255 4.63 -26.81 1.59
N LYS A 256 3.65 -26.27 2.32
CA LYS A 256 3.48 -24.84 2.53
C LYS A 256 4.79 -24.22 3.04
N THR A 257 5.36 -23.33 2.23
CA THR A 257 6.66 -22.72 2.49
C THR A 257 6.55 -21.20 2.35
N TYR A 258 7.18 -20.47 3.26
CA TYR A 258 7.36 -19.03 3.21
C TYR A 258 8.83 -18.63 3.01
N VAL A 259 9.07 -17.34 2.74
CA VAL A 259 10.42 -16.82 2.47
C VAL A 259 11.37 -17.00 3.67
N GLN A 260 10.85 -16.86 4.89
CA GLN A 260 11.63 -17.08 6.11
C GLN A 260 12.02 -18.56 6.31
N ASP A 261 11.19 -19.50 5.84
CA ASP A 261 11.52 -20.92 5.89
C ASP A 261 12.67 -21.25 4.94
N LEU A 262 12.69 -20.63 3.76
CA LEU A 262 13.81 -20.74 2.83
C LEU A 262 15.08 -20.06 3.36
N ALA A 263 14.94 -18.89 4.00
CA ALA A 263 16.07 -18.21 4.64
C ALA A 263 16.70 -19.08 5.75
N LEU A 264 15.88 -19.78 6.55
CA LEU A 264 16.39 -20.72 7.56
C LEU A 264 17.14 -21.90 6.95
N LYS A 265 16.71 -22.40 5.78
CA LYS A 265 17.43 -23.49 5.07
C LYS A 265 18.80 -23.06 4.57
N GLU A 266 18.97 -21.78 4.28
CA GLU A 266 20.22 -21.17 3.80
C GLU A 266 20.95 -20.41 4.92
N ALA A 267 20.68 -20.74 6.19
CA ALA A 267 21.16 -20.00 7.36
C ALA A 267 22.68 -19.83 7.38
N ASP A 268 23.43 -20.89 7.09
CA ASP A 268 24.90 -20.88 7.10
C ASP A 268 25.43 -19.85 6.08
N SER A 269 24.96 -19.92 4.82
CA SER A 269 25.37 -18.98 3.77
C SER A 269 24.90 -17.56 4.02
N ILE A 270 23.68 -17.36 4.53
CA ILE A 270 23.19 -16.02 4.91
C ILE A 270 24.08 -15.44 6.02
N SER A 271 24.47 -16.24 7.01
CA SER A 271 25.34 -15.78 8.10
C SER A 271 26.70 -15.35 7.58
N GLU A 272 27.30 -16.10 6.65
CA GLU A 272 28.59 -15.76 6.01
C GLU A 272 28.48 -14.45 5.21
N LEU A 273 27.45 -14.33 4.36
CA LEU A 273 27.18 -13.12 3.59
C LEU A 273 27.07 -11.87 4.49
N ILE A 274 26.39 -11.99 5.63
CA ILE A 274 26.18 -10.87 6.56
C ILE A 274 27.45 -10.57 7.36
N LEU A 275 28.03 -11.58 8.02
CA LEU A 275 29.10 -11.39 9.00
C LEU A 275 30.45 -11.10 8.34
N GLN A 276 30.76 -11.82 7.25
CA GLN A 276 32.05 -11.74 6.56
C GLN A 276 32.00 -10.77 5.37
N GLU A 277 31.01 -10.93 4.48
CA GLU A 277 30.92 -10.11 3.25
C GLU A 277 30.16 -8.78 3.44
N LYS A 278 29.66 -8.49 4.66
CA LYS A 278 28.94 -7.25 5.02
C LYS A 278 27.74 -6.97 4.11
N ALA A 279 26.96 -8.01 3.81
CA ALA A 279 25.81 -7.93 2.92
C ALA A 279 24.74 -6.93 3.38
N HIS A 280 24.09 -6.29 2.42
CA HIS A 280 22.89 -5.48 2.64
C HIS A 280 21.64 -6.32 2.50
N ILE A 281 20.67 -6.16 3.39
CA ILE A 281 19.39 -6.89 3.35
C ILE A 281 18.25 -5.90 3.13
N TYR A 282 17.42 -6.18 2.13
CA TYR A 282 16.21 -5.41 1.84
C TYR A 282 14.99 -6.30 2.00
N VAL A 283 14.05 -5.87 2.83
CA VAL A 283 12.77 -6.57 3.05
C VAL A 283 11.64 -5.66 2.62
N CYS A 284 10.77 -6.14 1.71
CA CYS A 284 9.63 -5.39 1.23
C CYS A 284 8.37 -6.26 1.19
N GLY A 285 7.25 -5.72 1.66
CA GLY A 285 5.97 -6.41 1.66
C GLY A 285 5.16 -6.11 2.93
N ASP A 286 4.32 -7.06 3.30
CA ASP A 286 3.47 -6.98 4.49
C ASP A 286 4.29 -6.85 5.80
N VAL A 287 3.73 -6.13 6.77
CA VAL A 287 4.40 -5.83 8.05
C VAL A 287 4.60 -7.08 8.91
N THR A 288 3.64 -7.99 8.93
CA THR A 288 3.76 -9.26 9.67
C THR A 288 4.82 -10.15 9.03
N MET A 289 4.90 -10.16 7.70
CA MET A 289 5.97 -10.85 6.98
C MET A 289 7.34 -10.27 7.31
N ALA A 290 7.49 -8.93 7.31
CA ALA A 290 8.74 -8.28 7.64
C ALA A 290 9.22 -8.60 9.06
N GLU A 291 8.31 -8.62 10.03
CA GLU A 291 8.62 -9.02 11.41
C GLU A 291 9.09 -10.48 11.51
N HIS A 292 8.42 -11.40 10.82
CA HIS A 292 8.85 -12.81 10.79
C HIS A 292 10.24 -12.99 10.17
N VAL A 293 10.54 -12.26 9.08
CA VAL A 293 11.87 -12.26 8.45
C VAL A 293 12.92 -11.69 9.41
N TYR A 294 12.61 -10.59 10.10
CA TYR A 294 13.51 -9.98 11.08
C TYR A 294 13.87 -10.95 12.21
N GLN A 295 12.87 -11.59 12.83
CA GLN A 295 13.11 -12.59 13.89
C GLN A 295 13.90 -13.80 13.38
N THR A 296 13.64 -14.21 12.14
CA THR A 296 14.38 -15.30 11.49
C THR A 296 15.85 -14.97 11.30
N LEU A 297 16.16 -13.78 10.78
CA LEU A 297 17.54 -13.32 10.60
C LEU A 297 18.27 -13.21 11.94
N ARG A 298 17.61 -12.70 12.99
CA ARG A 298 18.17 -12.67 14.35
C ARG A 298 18.53 -14.07 14.86
N LYS A 299 17.65 -15.04 14.64
CA LYS A 299 17.90 -16.44 15.03
C LYS A 299 19.08 -17.04 14.27
N ILE A 300 19.18 -16.77 12.96
CA ILE A 300 20.31 -17.22 12.13
C ILE A 300 21.62 -16.67 12.70
N LEU A 301 21.70 -15.35 12.94
CA LEU A 301 22.91 -14.71 13.45
C LEU A 301 23.29 -15.17 14.86
N ALA A 302 22.33 -15.27 15.79
CA ALA A 302 22.58 -15.72 17.16
C ALA A 302 23.12 -17.16 17.22
N THR A 303 22.76 -18.01 16.26
CA THR A 303 23.26 -19.40 16.20
C THR A 303 24.70 -19.46 15.67
N HIS A 304 25.12 -18.46 14.88
CA HIS A 304 26.42 -18.43 14.21
C HIS A 304 27.47 -17.55 14.90
N GLU A 305 27.07 -16.56 15.69
CA GLU A 305 28.01 -15.81 16.56
C GLU A 305 28.55 -16.67 17.73
N ASN A 306 27.84 -17.72 18.10
CA ASN A 306 28.21 -18.64 19.18
C ASN A 306 29.02 -19.86 18.71
N ARG A 307 29.50 -19.86 17.46
CA ARG A 307 30.38 -20.88 16.88
C ARG A 307 31.74 -20.27 16.60
#